data_AF-A0A235BNU7-F1
#
_entry.id   AF-A0A235BNU7-F1
#
_cell.length_a   1.000
_cell.length_b   1.000
_cell.length_c   1.000
_cell.angle_alpha   90.00
_cell.angle_beta   90.00
_cell.angle_gamma   90.00
#
_symmetry.space_group_name_H-M   'P 1'
#
loop_
_entity.id
_entity.type
_entity.pdbx_description
1 polymer ?
#
loop_
_entity_poly.entity_id
_entity_poly.type
_entity_poly.pdbx_seq_one_letter_code
_entity_poly.pdbx_strand_id
1 'polypeptide(L)'
;MHKCPYCGEPVESGQERCFACGRRLTGRRGNRRKKPVNPLIFVAAGIALIVAVIGIIIAVPKQSRTRKVKKEKAKIERVRDSVRRANRKPHIANVSDKEIERLKGGLGTVEFRFNRVYEQTVGKKPTGEQQKITNQFRSQMSRLKSMIAQMATAPKPKRSQIADSVRVGQRQLRTLVSKLARAPKNR
;
A
#
# COMPACT_ATOMS: atom_id res chain seq x y z
N MET A 1 78.70 -6.69 30.76
CA MET A 1 79.97 -7.45 30.86
C MET A 1 80.06 -8.05 32.26
N HIS A 2 80.28 -9.36 32.37
CA HIS A 2 80.48 -10.01 33.66
C HIS A 2 81.98 -10.03 33.97
N LYS A 3 82.37 -9.77 35.23
CA LYS A 3 83.78 -9.85 35.66
C LYS A 3 84.04 -11.19 36.33
N CYS A 4 85.25 -11.71 36.20
CA CYS A 4 85.68 -12.93 36.89
C CYS A 4 85.64 -12.68 38.41
N PRO A 5 84.93 -13.50 39.20
CA PRO A 5 84.81 -13.30 40.64
C PRO A 5 86.14 -13.53 41.39
N TYR A 6 87.14 -14.13 40.74
CA TYR A 6 88.42 -14.44 41.37
C TYR A 6 89.51 -13.38 41.09
N CYS A 7 89.58 -12.83 39.88
CA CYS A 7 90.63 -11.88 39.49
C CYS A 7 90.12 -10.52 38.98
N GLY A 8 88.81 -10.33 38.84
CA GLY A 8 88.22 -9.06 38.42
C GLY A 8 88.27 -8.77 36.90
N GLU A 9 88.99 -9.58 36.12
CA GLU A 9 89.10 -9.42 34.66
C GLU A 9 87.71 -9.53 33.98
N PRO A 10 87.40 -8.69 32.97
CA PRO A 10 86.17 -8.85 32.20
C PRO A 10 86.15 -10.19 31.45
N VAL A 11 85.00 -10.86 31.46
CA VAL A 11 84.78 -12.16 30.82
C VAL A 11 83.61 -12.04 29.85
N GLU A 12 83.76 -12.66 28.67
CA GLU A 12 82.68 -12.79 27.71
C GLU A 12 81.58 -13.76 28.17
N SER A 13 80.36 -13.52 27.69
CA SER A 13 79.17 -14.29 28.03
C SER A 13 79.30 -15.72 27.47
N GLY A 14 79.36 -16.73 28.35
CA GLY A 14 79.43 -18.15 27.94
C GLY A 14 80.80 -18.80 28.07
N GLN A 15 81.82 -18.04 28.50
CA GLN A 15 83.16 -18.58 28.72
C GLN A 15 83.23 -19.39 30.04
N GLU A 16 83.68 -20.64 29.97
CA GLU A 16 83.67 -21.55 31.12
C GLU A 16 84.88 -21.39 32.06
N ARG A 17 85.99 -20.81 31.58
CA ARG A 17 87.23 -20.56 32.34
C ARG A 17 87.75 -19.17 32.08
N CYS A 18 88.21 -18.47 33.11
CA CYS A 18 88.83 -17.15 32.94
C CYS A 18 90.21 -17.29 32.29
N PHE A 19 90.48 -16.53 31.22
CA PHE A 19 91.78 -16.55 30.53
C PHE A 19 92.92 -16.03 31.42
N ALA A 20 92.67 -15.07 32.31
CA ALA A 20 93.70 -14.47 33.15
C ALA A 20 94.14 -15.37 34.31
N CYS A 21 93.19 -15.95 35.05
CA CYS A 21 93.50 -16.74 36.24
C CYS A 21 93.37 -18.26 36.07
N GLY A 22 92.89 -18.72 34.91
CA GLY A 22 92.73 -20.15 34.58
C GLY A 22 91.60 -20.88 35.33
N ARG A 23 90.95 -20.25 36.32
CA ARG A 23 89.90 -20.89 37.14
C ARG A 23 88.57 -21.00 36.38
N ARG A 24 87.83 -22.09 36.65
CA ARG A 24 86.48 -22.31 36.11
C ARG A 24 85.48 -21.32 36.72
N LEU A 25 84.72 -20.67 35.84
CA LEU A 25 83.63 -19.77 36.20
C LEU A 25 82.36 -20.62 36.35
N THR A 26 82.18 -21.23 37.52
CA THR A 26 80.96 -21.95 37.88
C THR A 26 79.81 -20.98 38.16
N GLY A 27 79.41 -20.24 37.14
CA GLY A 27 78.27 -19.34 37.17
C GLY A 27 76.98 -20.13 37.09
N ARG A 28 76.44 -20.53 38.26
CA ARG A 28 75.04 -20.88 38.56
C ARG A 28 74.06 -20.67 37.39
N ARG A 29 73.96 -21.64 36.48
CA ARG A 29 72.83 -21.75 35.55
C ARG A 29 72.42 -23.21 35.47
N GLY A 30 71.44 -23.59 36.27
CA GLY A 30 70.87 -24.93 36.19
C GLY A 30 70.00 -25.29 37.39
N ASN A 31 68.81 -24.68 37.48
CA ASN A 31 67.56 -25.34 37.95
C ASN A 31 66.47 -24.30 38.25
N ARG A 32 65.93 -23.66 37.19
CA ARG A 32 64.52 -23.26 37.26
C ARG A 32 63.71 -24.54 37.07
N ARG A 33 63.23 -25.11 38.18
CA ARG A 33 62.27 -26.21 38.19
C ARG A 33 61.13 -25.85 37.22
N LYS A 34 61.06 -26.56 36.09
CA LYS A 34 59.89 -26.55 35.21
C LYS A 34 58.72 -27.04 36.06
N LYS A 35 57.82 -26.15 36.49
CA LYS A 35 56.53 -26.58 37.04
C LYS A 35 55.83 -27.36 35.91
N PRO A 36 55.37 -28.60 36.14
CA PRO A 36 54.64 -29.33 35.12
C PRO A 36 53.41 -28.49 34.75
N VAL A 37 53.28 -28.15 33.48
CA VAL A 37 52.11 -27.43 32.98
C VAL A 37 50.93 -28.37 33.16
N ASN A 38 49.94 -27.96 33.96
CA ASN A 38 48.77 -28.78 34.22
C ASN A 38 48.03 -29.05 32.89
N PRO A 39 47.83 -30.32 32.50
CA PRO A 39 47.20 -30.67 31.22
C PRO A 39 45.78 -30.11 31.08
N LEU A 40 45.12 -29.83 32.21
CA LEU A 40 43.80 -29.22 32.27
C LEU A 40 43.71 -27.86 31.55
N ILE A 41 44.81 -27.10 31.52
CA ILE A 41 44.84 -25.77 30.87
C ILE A 41 44.67 -25.91 29.36
N PHE A 42 45.27 -26.95 28.76
CA PHE A 42 45.14 -27.20 27.32
C PHE A 42 43.73 -27.65 26.95
N VAL A 43 43.08 -28.46 27.79
CA VAL A 43 41.70 -28.90 27.58
C VAL A 43 40.72 -27.71 27.66
N ALA A 44 40.87 -26.86 28.66
CA ALA A 44 40.02 -25.67 28.82
C ALA A 44 40.18 -24.69 27.65
N ALA A 45 41.42 -24.46 27.18
CA ALA A 45 41.70 -23.61 26.02
C ALA A 45 41.07 -24.18 24.73
N GLY A 46 41.11 -25.50 24.54
CA GLY A 46 40.47 -26.16 23.40
C GLY A 46 38.95 -25.98 23.38
N ILE A 47 38.28 -26.17 24.52
CA ILE A 47 36.82 -26.00 24.63
C ILE A 47 36.42 -24.54 24.36
N ALA A 48 37.15 -23.57 24.93
CA ALA A 48 36.87 -22.16 24.72
C ALA A 48 36.96 -21.76 23.23
N LEU A 49 37.93 -22.32 22.51
CA LEU A 49 38.12 -22.04 21.08
C LEU A 49 36.97 -22.62 20.24
N ILE A 50 36.51 -23.83 20.55
CA ILE A 50 35.35 -24.45 19.88
C ILE A 50 34.08 -23.62 20.10
N VAL A 51 33.81 -23.19 21.33
CA VAL A 51 32.63 -22.36 21.64
C VAL A 51 32.70 -21.02 20.90
N ALA A 52 33.87 -20.39 20.82
CA ALA A 52 34.06 -19.15 20.07
C ALA A 52 33.76 -19.33 18.57
N VAL A 53 34.26 -20.42 17.95
CA VAL A 53 34.01 -20.71 16.53
C VAL A 53 32.53 -20.95 16.26
N ILE A 54 31.86 -21.75 17.11
CA ILE A 54 30.40 -22.01 16.99
C ILE A 54 29.61 -20.70 17.15
N GLY A 55 29.98 -19.87 18.13
CA GLY A 55 29.36 -18.56 18.36
C GLY A 55 29.46 -17.65 17.13
N ILE A 56 30.62 -17.60 16.47
CA ILE A 56 30.81 -16.81 15.25
C ILE A 56 29.94 -17.35 14.11
N ILE A 57 29.88 -18.67 13.90
CA ILE A 57 29.09 -19.28 12.82
C ILE A 57 27.59 -18.98 13.00
N ILE A 58 27.08 -19.02 14.23
CA ILE A 58 25.66 -18.73 14.53
C ILE A 58 25.38 -17.22 14.44
N ALA A 59 26.33 -16.38 14.85
CA ALA A 59 26.14 -14.92 14.89
C ALA A 59 26.21 -14.25 13.51
N VAL A 60 26.73 -14.89 12.45
CA VAL A 60 26.71 -14.30 11.10
C VAL A 60 25.26 -14.19 10.60
N PRO A 61 24.69 -12.98 10.53
CA PRO A 61 23.29 -12.82 10.19
C PRO A 61 23.08 -13.16 8.70
N LYS A 62 22.13 -14.05 8.40
CA LYS A 62 21.65 -14.41 7.04
C LYS A 62 20.94 -13.25 6.31
N GLN A 63 21.40 -12.02 6.49
CA GLN A 63 20.76 -10.78 6.03
C GLN A 63 20.88 -10.57 4.51
N SER A 64 21.78 -11.27 3.82
CA SER A 64 22.00 -11.11 2.38
C SER A 64 20.92 -11.78 1.51
N ARG A 65 20.30 -12.87 1.99
CA ARG A 65 19.24 -13.57 1.22
C ARG A 65 17.90 -12.83 1.23
N THR A 66 17.54 -12.19 2.34
CA THR A 66 16.27 -11.46 2.46
C THR A 66 16.24 -10.18 1.60
N ARG A 67 17.40 -9.53 1.36
CA ARG A 67 17.49 -8.35 0.48
C ARG A 67 17.27 -8.69 -1.00
N LYS A 68 17.74 -9.85 -1.48
CA LYS A 68 17.52 -10.27 -2.88
C LYS A 68 16.04 -10.57 -3.15
N VAL A 69 15.39 -11.32 -2.26
CA VAL A 69 13.96 -11.68 -2.39
C VAL A 69 13.05 -10.44 -2.38
N LYS A 70 13.35 -9.42 -1.55
CA LYS A 70 12.57 -8.17 -1.53
C LYS A 70 12.67 -7.38 -2.86
N LYS A 71 13.85 -7.34 -3.48
CA LYS A 71 14.05 -6.64 -4.77
C LYS A 71 13.26 -7.29 -5.91
N GLU A 72 13.16 -8.61 -5.91
CA GLU A 72 12.45 -9.36 -6.96
C GLU A 72 10.93 -9.21 -6.84
N LYS A 73 10.40 -9.29 -5.62
CA LYS A 73 8.97 -9.00 -5.35
C LYS A 73 8.56 -7.59 -5.78
N ALA A 74 9.39 -6.59 -5.50
CA ALA A 74 9.12 -5.21 -5.91
C ALA A 74 9.09 -5.03 -7.45
N LYS A 75 9.86 -5.83 -8.22
CA LYS A 75 9.80 -5.80 -9.69
C LYS A 75 8.51 -6.41 -10.20
N ILE A 76 8.10 -7.57 -9.67
CA ILE A 76 6.86 -8.24 -10.05
C ILE A 76 5.65 -7.34 -9.74
N GLU A 77 5.66 -6.65 -8.61
CA GLU A 77 4.59 -5.73 -8.20
C GLU A 77 4.51 -4.51 -9.13
N ARG A 78 5.65 -3.92 -9.53
CA ARG A 78 5.67 -2.83 -10.53
C ARG A 78 5.13 -3.26 -11.88
N VAL A 79 5.49 -4.46 -12.35
CA VAL A 79 4.97 -4.98 -13.63
C VAL A 79 3.47 -5.21 -13.52
N ARG A 80 2.99 -5.79 -12.42
CA ARG A 80 1.56 -6.03 -12.17
C ARG A 80 0.77 -4.72 -12.13
N ASP A 81 1.28 -3.67 -11.49
CA ASP A 81 0.64 -2.37 -11.44
C ASP A 81 0.68 -1.64 -12.80
N SER A 82 1.76 -1.78 -13.56
CA SER A 82 1.83 -1.25 -14.93
C SER A 82 0.80 -1.93 -15.84
N VAL A 83 0.68 -3.26 -15.77
CA VAL A 83 -0.34 -4.02 -16.52
C VAL A 83 -1.74 -3.64 -16.06
N ARG A 84 -1.98 -3.47 -14.75
CA ARG A 84 -3.28 -3.04 -14.22
C ARG A 84 -3.65 -1.62 -14.67
N ARG A 85 -2.68 -0.70 -14.76
CA ARG A 85 -2.89 0.66 -15.29
C ARG A 85 -3.11 0.66 -16.80
N ALA A 86 -2.37 -0.15 -17.55
CA ALA A 86 -2.54 -0.28 -19.01
C ALA A 86 -3.87 -0.97 -19.38
N ASN A 87 -4.28 -1.98 -18.62
CA ASN A 87 -5.56 -2.68 -18.82
C ASN A 87 -6.76 -1.99 -18.16
N ARG A 88 -6.54 -0.96 -17.33
CA ARG A 88 -7.56 0.06 -17.09
C ARG A 88 -7.73 0.80 -18.41
N LYS A 89 -8.51 0.22 -19.33
CA LYS A 89 -9.20 1.02 -20.35
C LYS A 89 -9.81 2.18 -19.56
N PRO A 90 -9.44 3.44 -19.84
CA PRO A 90 -10.10 4.54 -19.17
C PRO A 90 -11.58 4.28 -19.41
N HIS A 91 -12.37 4.17 -18.34
CA HIS A 91 -13.81 4.17 -18.45
C HIS A 91 -14.21 5.58 -18.91
N ILE A 92 -13.84 5.93 -20.15
CA ILE A 92 -14.58 6.80 -21.05
C ILE A 92 -15.80 5.97 -21.49
N ALA A 93 -16.51 5.37 -20.53
CA ALA A 93 -17.95 5.23 -20.68
C ALA A 93 -18.39 6.66 -20.91
N ASN A 94 -18.83 6.93 -22.14
CA ASN A 94 -19.01 8.28 -22.64
C ASN A 94 -19.73 9.07 -21.56
N VAL A 95 -19.17 10.20 -21.12
CA VAL A 95 -19.77 11.01 -20.05
C VAL A 95 -21.25 11.31 -20.34
N SER A 96 -21.63 11.31 -21.62
CA SER A 96 -23.02 11.37 -22.09
C SER A 96 -23.92 10.25 -21.60
N ASP A 97 -23.44 9.02 -21.52
CA ASP A 97 -24.28 7.86 -21.22
C ASP A 97 -24.70 7.91 -19.75
N LYS A 98 -23.77 8.32 -18.86
CA LYS A 98 -24.06 8.60 -17.45
C LYS A 98 -25.03 9.77 -17.28
N GLU A 99 -24.92 10.82 -18.09
CA GLU A 99 -25.84 11.96 -18.03
C GLU A 99 -27.25 11.58 -18.52
N ILE A 100 -27.34 10.80 -19.59
CA ILE A 100 -28.61 10.22 -20.08
C ILE A 100 -29.25 9.35 -19.00
N GLU A 101 -28.50 8.46 -18.37
CA GLU A 101 -28.99 7.60 -17.28
C GLU A 101 -29.50 8.42 -16.08
N ARG A 102 -28.75 9.46 -15.67
CA ARG A 102 -29.18 10.36 -14.58
C ARG A 102 -30.49 11.08 -14.91
N LEU A 103 -30.63 11.58 -16.14
CA LEU A 103 -31.85 12.27 -16.57
C LEU A 103 -33.04 11.30 -16.68
N LYS A 104 -32.83 10.08 -17.17
CA LYS A 104 -33.83 8.99 -17.17
C LYS A 104 -34.28 8.65 -15.75
N GLY A 105 -33.35 8.44 -14.82
CA GLY A 105 -33.65 8.17 -13.41
C GLY A 105 -34.41 9.32 -12.74
N GLY A 106 -34.05 10.56 -13.05
CA GLY A 106 -34.75 11.76 -12.59
C GLY A 106 -36.21 11.82 -13.09
N LEU A 107 -36.47 11.51 -14.36
CA LEU A 107 -37.85 11.43 -14.88
C LEU A 107 -38.63 10.27 -14.26
N GLY A 108 -38.02 9.09 -14.13
CA GLY A 108 -38.66 7.93 -13.50
C GLY A 108 -39.10 8.22 -12.07
N THR A 109 -38.29 8.95 -11.30
CA THR A 109 -38.65 9.39 -9.94
C THR A 109 -39.88 10.31 -9.93
N VAL A 110 -39.97 11.24 -10.89
CA VAL A 110 -41.12 12.16 -11.00
C VAL A 110 -42.38 11.42 -11.46
N GLU A 111 -42.25 10.49 -12.41
CA GLU A 111 -43.34 9.62 -12.87
C GLU A 111 -43.89 8.74 -11.75
N PHE A 112 -43.01 8.11 -10.97
CA PHE A 112 -43.39 7.33 -9.78
C PHE A 112 -44.17 8.17 -8.77
N ARG A 113 -43.67 9.38 -8.46
CA ARG A 113 -44.37 10.29 -7.53
C ARG A 113 -45.72 10.74 -8.07
N PHE A 114 -45.82 10.99 -9.38
CA PHE A 114 -47.09 11.34 -10.01
C PHE A 114 -48.10 10.21 -9.88
N ASN A 115 -47.74 8.97 -10.21
CA ASN A 115 -48.64 7.82 -10.12
C ASN A 115 -49.16 7.63 -8.69
N ARG A 116 -48.27 7.73 -7.69
CA ARG A 116 -48.66 7.67 -6.28
C ARG A 116 -49.65 8.77 -5.88
N VAL A 117 -49.41 10.01 -6.32
CA VAL A 117 -50.33 11.13 -6.04
C VAL A 117 -51.66 10.92 -6.78
N TYR A 118 -51.61 10.47 -8.03
CA TYR A 118 -52.78 10.19 -8.85
C TYR A 118 -53.68 9.17 -8.18
N GLU A 119 -53.15 8.02 -7.75
CA GLU A 119 -53.91 6.99 -7.04
C GLU A 119 -54.56 7.50 -5.73
N GLN A 120 -53.93 8.45 -5.05
CA GLN A 120 -54.41 9.01 -3.78
C GLN A 120 -55.43 10.15 -3.93
N THR A 121 -55.45 10.84 -5.07
CA THR A 121 -56.21 12.08 -5.26
C THR A 121 -57.28 11.96 -6.34
N VAL A 122 -56.98 11.21 -7.39
CA VAL A 122 -57.86 10.97 -8.52
C VAL A 122 -58.60 9.67 -8.26
N GLY A 123 -59.79 9.78 -7.69
CA GLY A 123 -60.70 8.64 -7.50
C GLY A 123 -61.20 8.07 -8.83
N LYS A 124 -62.29 7.28 -8.79
CA LYS A 124 -62.85 6.63 -10.00
C LYS A 124 -63.27 7.61 -11.10
N LYS A 125 -63.62 8.85 -10.73
CA LYS A 125 -64.03 9.92 -11.66
C LYS A 125 -63.14 11.14 -11.41
N PRO A 126 -62.20 11.50 -12.29
CA PRO A 126 -61.41 12.73 -12.15
C PRO A 126 -62.28 13.97 -12.31
N THR A 127 -61.98 15.04 -11.58
CA THR A 127 -62.56 16.36 -11.90
C THR A 127 -61.98 16.91 -13.20
N GLY A 128 -62.65 17.87 -13.84
CA GLY A 128 -62.13 18.50 -15.06
C GLY A 128 -60.74 19.13 -14.88
N GLU A 129 -60.48 19.73 -13.71
CA GLU A 129 -59.16 20.25 -13.36
C GLU A 129 -58.09 19.16 -13.19
N GLN A 130 -58.43 18.07 -12.49
CA GLN A 130 -57.53 16.92 -12.32
C GLN A 130 -57.20 16.28 -13.67
N GLN A 131 -58.18 16.18 -14.57
CA GLN A 131 -57.99 15.66 -15.92
C GLN A 131 -57.09 16.58 -16.75
N LYS A 132 -57.27 17.90 -16.66
CA LYS A 132 -56.40 18.90 -17.30
C LYS A 132 -54.95 18.77 -16.83
N ILE A 133 -54.72 18.66 -15.51
CA ILE A 133 -53.38 18.49 -14.94
C ILE A 133 -52.76 17.16 -15.38
N THR A 134 -53.54 16.07 -15.37
CA THR A 134 -53.09 14.74 -15.80
C THR A 134 -52.67 14.74 -17.28
N ASN A 135 -53.49 15.32 -18.15
CA ASN A 135 -53.19 15.41 -19.58
C ASN A 135 -51.94 16.27 -19.84
N GLN A 136 -51.82 17.40 -19.14
CA GLN A 136 -50.63 18.25 -19.22
C GLN A 136 -49.37 17.54 -18.72
N PHE A 137 -49.46 16.76 -17.64
CA PHE A 137 -48.34 15.97 -17.14
C PHE A 137 -47.90 14.91 -18.15
N ARG A 138 -48.84 14.14 -18.71
CA ARG A 138 -48.54 13.08 -19.69
C ARG A 138 -47.91 13.62 -20.97
N SER A 139 -48.42 14.73 -21.50
CA SER A 139 -47.87 15.36 -22.71
C SER A 139 -46.45 15.89 -22.47
N GLN A 140 -46.21 16.57 -21.33
CA GLN A 140 -44.87 17.03 -20.96
C GLN A 140 -43.91 15.86 -20.71
N MET A 141 -44.36 14.79 -20.04
CA MET A 141 -43.54 13.60 -19.80
C MET A 141 -43.11 12.95 -21.12
N SER A 142 -44.02 12.79 -22.08
CA SER A 142 -43.72 12.25 -23.41
C SER A 142 -42.69 13.11 -24.15
N ARG A 143 -42.86 14.44 -24.13
CA ARG A 143 -41.90 15.39 -24.72
C ARG A 143 -40.51 15.29 -24.08
N LEU A 144 -40.43 15.12 -22.77
CA LEU A 144 -39.13 14.98 -22.10
C LEU A 144 -38.46 13.64 -22.40
N LYS A 145 -39.23 12.55 -22.47
CA LYS A 145 -38.72 11.23 -22.89
C LYS A 145 -38.17 11.28 -24.32
N SER A 146 -38.84 11.97 -25.25
CA SER A 146 -38.34 12.12 -26.62
C SER A 146 -37.09 12.99 -26.71
N MET A 147 -36.99 14.07 -25.92
CA MET A 147 -35.76 14.88 -25.82
C MET A 147 -34.58 14.07 -25.31
N ILE A 148 -34.77 13.23 -24.28
CA ILE A 148 -33.71 12.34 -23.79
C ILE A 148 -33.29 11.32 -24.87
N ALA A 149 -34.23 10.79 -25.65
CA ALA A 149 -33.92 9.89 -26.75
C ALA A 149 -33.08 10.59 -27.84
N GLN A 150 -33.43 11.84 -28.19
CA GLN A 150 -32.66 12.67 -29.13
C GLN A 150 -31.25 12.98 -28.62
N MET A 151 -31.06 13.09 -27.30
CA MET A 151 -29.75 13.35 -26.71
C MET A 151 -28.73 12.23 -26.98
N ALA A 152 -29.19 10.98 -27.16
CA ALA A 152 -28.31 9.86 -27.47
C ALA A 152 -27.64 10.02 -28.85
N THR A 153 -28.34 10.59 -29.82
CA THR A 153 -27.85 10.78 -31.20
C THR A 153 -27.32 12.19 -31.45
N ALA A 154 -27.65 13.17 -30.60
CA ALA A 154 -27.22 14.56 -30.77
C ALA A 154 -25.69 14.76 -30.59
N PRO A 155 -25.08 15.74 -31.28
CA PRO A 155 -23.68 16.11 -31.08
C PRO A 155 -23.46 16.74 -29.69
N LYS A 156 -22.24 16.61 -29.14
CA LYS A 156 -21.88 17.06 -27.79
C LYS A 156 -22.41 18.46 -27.38
N PRO A 157 -22.27 19.54 -28.17
CA PRO A 157 -22.76 20.87 -27.75
C PRO A 157 -24.28 20.96 -27.67
N LYS A 158 -25.03 20.17 -28.45
CA LYS A 158 -26.50 20.12 -28.36
C LYS A 158 -26.97 19.31 -27.16
N ARG A 159 -26.17 18.36 -26.67
CA ARG A 159 -26.54 17.51 -25.52
C ARG A 159 -26.74 18.32 -24.24
N SER A 160 -25.88 19.31 -23.96
CA SER A 160 -26.03 20.17 -22.79
C SER A 160 -27.30 21.02 -22.86
N GLN A 161 -27.60 21.61 -24.02
CA GLN A 161 -28.85 22.38 -24.23
C GLN A 161 -30.10 21.51 -24.03
N ILE A 162 -30.07 20.28 -24.52
CA ILE A 162 -31.15 19.30 -24.30
C ILE A 162 -31.25 18.96 -22.81
N ALA A 163 -30.12 18.68 -22.15
CA ALA A 163 -30.08 18.35 -20.72
C ALA A 163 -30.68 19.47 -19.86
N ASP A 164 -30.35 20.73 -20.12
CA ASP A 164 -30.89 21.87 -19.39
C ASP A 164 -32.39 22.05 -19.62
N SER A 165 -32.84 21.86 -20.86
CA SER A 165 -34.26 21.87 -21.20
C SER A 165 -35.03 20.76 -20.47
N VAL A 166 -34.44 19.56 -20.36
CA VAL A 166 -35.01 18.45 -19.59
C VAL A 166 -35.06 18.77 -18.10
N ARG A 167 -34.02 19.39 -17.53
CA ARG A 167 -34.01 19.83 -16.12
C ARG A 167 -35.08 20.88 -15.83
N VAL A 168 -35.32 21.82 -16.75
CA VAL A 168 -36.42 22.80 -16.65
C VAL A 168 -37.77 22.08 -16.70
N GLY A 169 -37.98 21.18 -17.66
CA GLY A 169 -39.22 20.41 -17.76
C GLY A 169 -39.49 19.52 -16.54
N GLN A 170 -38.46 18.92 -15.94
CA GLN A 170 -38.59 18.18 -14.68
C GLN A 170 -39.13 19.04 -13.53
N ARG A 171 -38.70 20.32 -13.44
CA ARG A 171 -39.23 21.26 -12.45
C ARG A 171 -40.72 21.55 -12.70
N GLN A 172 -41.11 21.75 -13.95
CA GLN A 172 -42.52 21.96 -14.33
C GLN A 172 -43.39 20.74 -13.99
N LEU A 173 -42.92 19.53 -14.29
CA LEU A 173 -43.63 18.29 -13.93
C LEU A 173 -43.80 18.17 -12.41
N ARG A 174 -42.79 18.50 -11.60
CA ARG A 174 -42.92 18.52 -10.13
C ARG A 174 -43.98 19.53 -9.65
N THR A 175 -44.06 20.69 -10.28
CA THR A 175 -45.11 21.68 -10.00
C THR A 175 -46.50 21.12 -10.34
N LEU A 176 -46.66 20.40 -11.46
CA LEU A 176 -47.92 19.74 -11.81
C LEU A 176 -48.31 18.66 -10.81
N VAL A 177 -47.34 17.83 -10.36
CA VAL A 177 -47.56 16.84 -9.30
C VAL A 177 -48.02 17.52 -8.00
N SER A 178 -47.39 18.65 -7.63
CA SER A 178 -47.80 19.40 -6.44
C SER A 178 -49.18 20.04 -6.60
N LYS A 179 -49.55 20.49 -7.80
CA LYS A 179 -50.89 21.01 -8.08
C LYS A 179 -51.93 19.91 -7.98
N LEU A 180 -51.67 18.73 -8.56
CA LEU A 180 -52.55 17.57 -8.45
C LEU A 180 -52.75 17.14 -6.99
N ALA A 181 -51.66 17.11 -6.21
CA ALA A 181 -51.71 16.75 -4.79
C ALA A 181 -52.59 17.69 -3.94
N ARG A 182 -52.76 18.95 -4.37
CA ARG A 182 -53.57 19.97 -3.68
C ARG A 182 -54.98 20.11 -4.26
N ALA A 183 -55.28 19.45 -5.37
CA ALA A 183 -56.60 19.50 -6.00
C ALA A 183 -57.66 18.89 -5.06
N PRO A 184 -58.91 19.40 -5.06
CA PRO A 184 -59.98 18.86 -4.23
C PRO A 184 -60.16 17.37 -4.55
N LYS A 185 -60.26 16.55 -3.50
CA LYS A 185 -60.52 15.12 -3.65
C LYS A 185 -61.99 14.92 -4.00
N ASN A 186 -62.27 14.11 -5.02
CA ASN A 186 -63.62 13.58 -5.20
C ASN A 186 -63.88 12.57 -4.09
N ARG A 187 -64.68 12.99 -3.09
CA ARG A 187 -65.25 12.10 -2.08
C ARG A 187 -66.38 11.29 -2.71
#